data_AF-A0A7D9DKK4-F1
#
_entry.id   AF-A0A7D9DKK4-F1
#
_cell.length_a   1.000
_cell.length_b   1.000
_cell.length_c   1.000
_cell.angle_alpha   90.00
_cell.angle_beta   90.00
_cell.angle_gamma   90.00
#
_symmetry.space_group_name_H-M   'P 1'
#
loop_
_entity.id
_entity.type
_entity.pdbx_description
1 polymer ?
#
loop_
_entity_poly.entity_id
_entity_poly.type
_entity_poly.pdbx_seq_one_letter_code
_entity_poly.pdbx_strand_id
1 'polypeptide(L)'
;MKGIYRSKPPRPTYQTTWDVQPVLTYLSSLGTANNLDLKTLSLKLLMLVALVSAQRGQSLHILDITLMKQDESLFEFLLPEHVKQSRSGYTLPSIVLHTLPSDETLCVFNHMRAYINQTKPLKRE
;
A
#
# COMPACT_ATOMS: atom_id res chain seq x y z
N MET A 1 -30.74 -30.95 3.12
CA MET A 1 -31.30 -29.71 3.71
C MET A 1 -30.42 -28.52 3.34
N LYS A 2 -30.78 -27.77 2.28
CA LYS A 2 -30.09 -26.53 1.85
C LYS A 2 -30.87 -25.24 2.21
N GLY A 3 -32.03 -25.37 2.86
CA GLY A 3 -33.03 -24.30 3.00
C GLY A 3 -33.00 -23.44 4.27
N ILE A 4 -32.12 -23.73 5.24
CA ILE A 4 -31.97 -22.93 6.49
C ILE A 4 -30.61 -22.20 6.51
N TYR A 5 -29.94 -22.15 5.36
CA TYR A 5 -28.67 -21.47 5.21
C TYR A 5 -28.95 -19.97 5.14
N ARG A 6 -28.81 -19.26 6.28
CA ARG A 6 -28.88 -17.79 6.48
C ARG A 6 -30.21 -17.18 6.98
N SER A 7 -30.95 -17.83 7.88
CA SER A 7 -32.08 -17.14 8.56
C SER A 7 -31.67 -15.93 9.41
N LYS A 8 -30.40 -15.84 9.82
CA LYS A 8 -29.82 -14.66 10.49
C LYS A 8 -28.42 -14.37 9.90
N PRO A 9 -28.32 -13.58 8.83
CA PRO A 9 -27.02 -13.16 8.33
C PRO A 9 -26.31 -12.31 9.40
N PRO A 10 -24.98 -12.45 9.58
CA PRO A 10 -24.23 -11.58 10.46
C PRO A 10 -24.39 -10.13 10.01
N ARG A 11 -24.85 -9.27 10.92
CA ARG A 11 -24.97 -7.83 10.67
C ARG A 11 -23.59 -7.20 10.83
N PRO A 12 -23.15 -6.33 9.91
CA PRO A 12 -21.89 -5.62 10.08
C PRO A 12 -21.95 -4.77 11.35
N THR A 13 -20.89 -4.82 12.15
CA THR A 13 -20.77 -4.02 13.38
C THR A 13 -20.74 -2.52 13.08
N TYR A 14 -20.23 -2.14 11.90
CA TYR A 14 -20.09 -0.76 11.46
C TYR A 14 -21.13 -0.44 10.40
N GLN A 15 -21.90 0.63 10.63
CA GLN A 15 -22.88 1.14 9.65
C GLN A 15 -22.22 2.05 8.61
N THR A 16 -21.06 2.62 8.93
CA THR A 16 -20.32 3.55 8.09
C THR A 16 -18.83 3.22 8.11
N THR A 17 -18.13 3.55 7.03
CA THR A 17 -16.67 3.57 7.00
C THR A 17 -16.16 4.95 7.41
N TRP A 18 -14.88 5.03 7.76
CA TRP A 18 -14.23 6.31 8.02
C TRP A 18 -14.05 7.11 6.72
N ASP A 19 -14.02 8.45 6.84
CA ASP A 19 -13.80 9.35 5.70
C ASP A 19 -12.29 9.53 5.44
N VAL A 20 -11.88 9.22 4.21
CA VAL A 20 -10.49 9.23 3.76
C VAL A 20 -10.05 10.64 3.31
N GLN A 21 -11.00 11.54 3.02
CA GLN A 21 -10.71 12.88 2.50
C GLN A 21 -9.76 13.71 3.37
N PRO A 22 -9.89 13.75 4.72
CA PRO A 22 -8.97 14.51 5.55
C PRO A 22 -7.52 14.03 5.44
N VAL A 23 -7.34 12.71 5.27
CA VAL A 23 -6.01 12.12 5.11
C VAL A 23 -5.43 12.47 3.74
N LEU A 24 -6.22 12.37 2.67
CA LEU A 24 -5.76 12.77 1.33
C LEU A 24 -5.40 14.24 1.27
N THR A 25 -6.25 15.12 1.83
CA THR A 25 -5.98 16.57 1.89
C THR A 25 -4.68 16.87 2.64
N TYR A 26 -4.44 16.20 3.78
CA TYR A 26 -3.19 16.34 4.50
C TYR A 26 -2.00 15.86 3.68
N LEU A 27 -2.09 14.68 3.05
CA LEU A 27 -1.01 14.13 2.24
C LEU A 27 -0.69 15.02 1.03
N SER A 28 -1.70 15.59 0.36
CA SER A 28 -1.51 16.56 -0.71
C SER A 28 -0.81 17.83 -0.22
N SER A 29 -1.16 18.31 0.98
CA SER A 29 -0.56 19.53 1.55
C SER A 29 0.95 19.42 1.84
N LEU A 30 1.48 18.19 2.01
CA LEU A 30 2.91 17.95 2.22
C LEU A 30 3.76 18.22 0.97
N GLY A 31 3.15 18.35 -0.21
CA GLY A 31 3.85 18.65 -1.46
C GLY A 31 4.38 17.41 -2.21
N THR A 32 5.21 17.65 -3.22
CA THR A 32 5.72 16.61 -4.13
C THR A 32 6.92 15.85 -3.56
N ALA A 33 7.14 14.63 -4.08
CA ALA A 33 8.13 13.70 -3.55
C ALA A 33 9.58 14.24 -3.50
N ASN A 34 9.96 15.13 -4.43
CA ASN A 34 11.33 15.64 -4.55
C ASN A 34 11.70 16.67 -3.47
N ASN A 35 10.72 17.34 -2.87
CA ASN A 35 10.94 18.41 -1.90
C ASN A 35 10.84 17.93 -0.43
N LEU A 36 10.61 16.62 -0.24
CA LEU A 36 10.37 16.04 1.08
C LEU A 36 11.66 15.51 1.70
N ASP A 37 11.82 15.78 3.01
CA ASP A 37 12.78 15.10 3.86
C ASP A 37 12.47 13.59 3.93
N LEU A 38 13.51 12.78 4.13
CA LEU A 38 13.42 11.32 4.13
C LEU A 38 12.38 10.80 5.13
N LYS A 39 12.28 11.40 6.32
CA LYS A 39 11.31 10.99 7.34
C LYS A 39 9.88 11.23 6.85
N THR A 40 9.60 12.43 6.36
CA THR A 40 8.26 12.82 5.88
C THR A 40 7.88 12.03 4.63
N LEU A 41 8.83 11.82 3.72
CA LEU A 41 8.67 10.98 2.54
C LEU A 41 8.31 9.54 2.92
N SER A 42 8.99 8.96 3.90
CA SER A 42 8.74 7.59 4.38
C SER A 42 7.33 7.44 4.97
N LEU A 43 6.93 8.38 5.84
CA LEU A 43 5.59 8.36 6.45
C LEU A 43 4.49 8.56 5.41
N LYS A 44 4.69 9.51 4.49
CA LYS A 44 3.75 9.77 3.39
C LYS A 44 3.61 8.54 2.48
N LEU A 45 4.74 7.95 2.07
CA LEU A 45 4.75 6.75 1.25
C LEU A 45 4.02 5.59 1.93
N LEU A 46 4.32 5.33 3.21
CA LEU A 46 3.66 4.26 3.97
C LEU A 46 2.13 4.44 4.01
N MET A 47 1.66 5.66 4.27
CA MET A 47 0.23 5.97 4.28
C MET A 47 -0.41 5.79 2.90
N LEU A 48 0.26 6.24 1.84
CA LEU A 48 -0.22 6.07 0.47
C LEU A 48 -0.30 4.60 0.06
N VAL A 49 0.72 3.80 0.38
CA VAL A 49 0.72 2.35 0.12
C VAL A 49 -0.39 1.67 0.91
N ALA A 50 -0.60 2.05 2.17
CA ALA A 50 -1.69 1.51 2.99
C ALA A 50 -3.08 1.82 2.40
N LEU A 51 -3.27 3.05 1.91
CA LEU A 51 -4.52 3.49 1.28
C LEU A 51 -4.81 2.77 -0.04
N VAL A 52 -3.82 2.66 -0.92
CA VAL A 52 -3.99 2.06 -2.25
C VAL A 52 -4.10 0.54 -2.18
N SER A 53 -3.28 -0.11 -1.35
CA SER A 53 -3.27 -1.57 -1.25
C SER A 53 -4.35 -2.14 -0.34
N ALA A 54 -4.90 -1.32 0.58
CA ALA A 54 -5.82 -1.73 1.64
C ALA A 54 -5.31 -2.93 2.47
N GLN A 55 -3.99 -3.08 2.59
CA GLN A 55 -3.34 -4.19 3.26
C GLN A 55 -3.20 -3.98 4.77
N ARG A 56 -3.02 -5.07 5.51
CA ARG A 56 -2.76 -5.01 6.96
C ARG A 56 -1.33 -4.56 7.24
N GLY A 57 -1.10 -4.00 8.43
CA GLY A 57 0.24 -3.61 8.87
C GLY A 57 1.29 -4.73 8.77
N GLN A 58 0.90 -5.98 9.01
CA GLN A 58 1.79 -7.14 8.80
C GLN A 58 2.26 -7.25 7.33
N SER A 59 1.35 -7.19 6.38
CA SER A 59 1.65 -7.24 4.94
C SER A 59 2.54 -6.06 4.51
N LEU A 60 2.28 -4.86 5.05
CA LEU A 60 3.09 -3.67 4.77
C LEU A 60 4.50 -3.79 5.36
N HIS A 61 4.64 -4.42 6.53
CA HIS A 61 5.93 -4.60 7.19
C HIS A 61 6.85 -5.55 6.43
N ILE A 62 6.31 -6.61 5.84
CA ILE A 62 7.08 -7.62 5.09
C ILE A 62 7.37 -7.21 3.63
N LEU A 63 6.99 -5.99 3.23
CA LEU A 63 7.35 -5.46 1.93
C LEU A 63 8.87 -5.38 1.80
N ASP A 64 9.41 -6.06 0.80
CA ASP A 64 10.83 -6.08 0.52
C ASP A 64 11.11 -5.53 -0.88
N ILE A 65 12.08 -4.61 -0.95
CA ILE A 65 12.57 -4.01 -2.20
C ILE A 65 13.30 -5.06 -3.06
N THR A 66 13.90 -6.10 -2.45
CA THR A 66 14.54 -7.20 -3.21
C THR A 66 13.52 -8.05 -3.98
N LEU A 67 12.29 -8.13 -3.46
CA LEU A 67 11.16 -8.86 -4.03
C LEU A 67 10.20 -7.92 -4.79
N MET A 68 10.70 -6.75 -5.18
CA MET A 68 9.99 -5.76 -5.98
C MET A 68 10.35 -5.92 -7.45
N LYS A 69 9.32 -5.93 -8.31
CA LYS A 69 9.45 -5.73 -9.75
C LYS A 69 9.01 -4.32 -10.08
N GLN A 70 9.86 -3.60 -10.81
CA GLN A 70 9.55 -2.28 -11.33
C GLN A 70 9.22 -2.39 -12.82
N ASP A 71 8.09 -1.83 -13.20
CA ASP A 71 7.71 -1.57 -14.58
C ASP A 71 7.79 -0.05 -14.86
N GLU A 72 7.52 0.37 -16.09
CA GLU A 72 7.41 1.79 -16.44
C GLU A 72 6.24 2.48 -15.72
N SER A 73 5.15 1.73 -15.48
CA SER A 73 3.87 2.28 -15.03
C SER A 73 3.43 1.82 -13.64
N LEU A 74 4.11 0.81 -13.06
CA LEU A 74 3.74 0.21 -11.78
C LEU A 74 4.95 -0.35 -11.02
N PHE A 75 4.74 -0.55 -9.72
CA PHE A 75 5.59 -1.40 -8.88
C PHE A 75 4.78 -2.60 -8.42
N GLU A 76 5.34 -3.81 -8.53
CA GLU A 76 4.74 -5.03 -8.00
C GLU A 76 5.65 -5.61 -6.91
N PHE A 77 5.07 -5.88 -5.73
CA PHE A 77 5.74 -6.53 -4.61
C PHE A 77 5.23 -7.95 -4.44
N LEU A 78 6.15 -8.91 -4.39
CA LEU A 78 5.83 -10.28 -4.01
C LEU A 78 5.92 -10.42 -2.49
N LEU A 79 4.90 -11.00 -1.85
CA LEU A 79 4.89 -11.19 -0.40
C LEU A 79 5.32 -12.63 -0.10
N PRO A 80 6.58 -12.89 0.31
CA PRO A 80 7.13 -14.24 0.41
C PRO A 80 6.51 -15.09 1.54
N GLU A 81 5.87 -14.44 2.52
CA GLU A 81 5.46 -15.07 3.76
C GLU A 81 3.98 -15.48 3.76
N HIS A 82 3.65 -16.49 4.59
CA HIS A 82 2.30 -16.96 4.85
C HIS A 82 1.50 -15.91 5.65
N VAL A 83 1.08 -14.82 4.99
CA VAL A 83 0.17 -13.83 5.57
C VAL A 83 -1.13 -14.50 5.97
N LYS A 84 -1.82 -14.04 7.02
CA LYS A 84 -3.04 -14.67 7.59
C LYS A 84 -4.13 -15.10 6.59
N GLN A 85 -4.14 -14.57 5.37
CA GLN A 85 -5.09 -14.94 4.30
C GLN A 85 -4.59 -16.04 3.35
N SER A 86 -3.35 -16.48 3.47
CA SER A 86 -2.83 -17.59 2.69
C SER A 86 -3.46 -18.91 3.14
N ARG A 87 -3.71 -19.78 2.14
CA ARG A 87 -4.36 -21.08 2.28
C ARG A 87 -3.51 -22.10 1.52
N SER A 88 -3.65 -23.39 1.84
CA SER A 88 -3.00 -24.44 1.06
C SER A 88 -3.42 -24.37 -0.41
N GLY A 89 -2.45 -24.35 -1.33
CA GLY A 89 -2.66 -24.16 -2.77
C GLY A 89 -2.82 -22.72 -3.26
N TYR A 90 -2.60 -21.72 -2.40
CA TYR A 90 -2.75 -20.31 -2.76
C TYR A 90 -1.50 -19.74 -3.43
N THR A 91 -1.67 -19.04 -4.55
CA THR A 91 -0.61 -18.28 -5.21
C THR A 91 -0.13 -17.15 -4.31
N LEU A 92 1.17 -16.90 -4.31
CA LEU A 92 1.78 -15.85 -3.49
C LEU A 92 1.09 -14.50 -3.76
N PRO A 93 0.55 -13.80 -2.75
CA PRO A 93 -0.14 -12.54 -2.99
C PRO A 93 0.87 -11.46 -3.42
N SER A 94 0.48 -10.64 -4.40
CA SER A 94 1.27 -9.48 -4.81
C SER A 94 0.54 -8.17 -4.53
N ILE A 95 1.31 -7.13 -4.21
CA ILE A 95 0.81 -5.75 -4.07
C ILE A 95 1.26 -4.97 -5.29
N VAL A 96 0.30 -4.48 -6.07
CA VAL A 96 0.57 -3.67 -7.27
C VAL A 96 0.26 -2.21 -6.96
N LEU A 97 1.23 -1.33 -7.21
CA LEU A 97 1.15 0.11 -7.00
C LEU A 97 1.27 0.80 -8.35
N HIS A 98 0.17 1.41 -8.80
CA HIS A 98 0.12 2.08 -10.10
C HIS A 98 0.56 3.55 -10.01
N THR A 99 1.00 4.07 -11.15
CA THR A 99 1.12 5.51 -11.37
C THR A 99 -0.24 6.20 -11.29
N LEU A 100 -0.25 7.43 -10.76
CA LEU A 100 -1.42 8.30 -10.74
C LEU A 100 -1.08 9.60 -11.48
N PRO A 101 -1.36 9.68 -12.79
CA PRO A 101 -1.04 10.87 -13.59
C PRO A 101 -1.85 12.11 -13.18
N SER A 102 -3.05 11.90 -12.63
CA SER A 102 -3.98 12.99 -12.30
C SER A 102 -3.50 13.87 -11.14
N ASP A 103 -2.72 13.34 -10.20
CA ASP A 103 -2.22 14.09 -9.05
C ASP A 103 -0.84 13.59 -8.63
N GLU A 104 0.19 14.36 -8.98
CA GLU A 104 1.57 14.04 -8.62
C GLU A 104 1.82 14.07 -7.11
N THR A 105 1.03 14.86 -6.34
CA THR A 105 1.19 14.97 -4.89
C THR A 105 0.75 13.71 -4.16
N LEU A 106 -0.12 12.90 -4.76
CA LEU A 106 -0.64 11.65 -4.21
C LEU A 106 -0.14 10.41 -4.94
N CYS A 107 0.68 10.57 -5.98
CA CYS A 107 1.16 9.46 -6.80
C CYS A 107 2.15 8.57 -6.02
N VAL A 108 1.70 7.37 -5.63
CA VAL A 108 2.51 6.40 -4.86
C VAL A 108 3.79 6.03 -5.59
N PHE A 109 3.71 5.84 -6.92
CA PHE A 109 4.85 5.51 -7.76
C PHE A 109 5.97 6.57 -7.68
N ASN A 110 5.63 7.86 -7.77
CA ASN A 110 6.61 8.93 -7.70
C ASN A 110 7.27 9.00 -6.32
N HIS A 111 6.48 8.85 -5.25
CA HIS A 111 7.00 8.82 -3.88
C HIS A 111 7.90 7.61 -3.61
N MET A 112 7.53 6.45 -4.16
CA MET A 112 8.32 5.22 -4.08
C MET A 112 9.66 5.37 -4.79
N ARG A 113 9.65 5.91 -6.02
CA ARG A 113 10.87 6.19 -6.80
C ARG A 113 11.79 7.17 -6.06
N ALA A 114 11.23 8.26 -5.51
CA ALA A 114 11.99 9.23 -4.74
C ALA A 114 12.60 8.59 -3.48
N TYR A 115 11.83 7.78 -2.74
CA TYR A 115 12.30 7.09 -1.54
C TYR A 115 13.45 6.14 -1.84
N ILE A 116 13.32 5.33 -2.89
CA ILE A 116 14.40 4.42 -3.32
C ILE A 116 15.64 5.23 -3.68
N ASN A 117 15.50 6.34 -4.41
CA ASN A 117 16.64 7.18 -4.78
C ASN A 117 17.33 7.84 -3.59
N GLN A 118 16.57 8.35 -2.60
CA GLN A 118 17.15 8.94 -1.40
C GLN A 118 17.79 7.90 -0.46
N THR A 119 17.30 6.67 -0.45
CA THR A 119 17.82 5.59 0.42
C THR A 119 18.94 4.77 -0.22
N LYS A 120 19.12 4.81 -1.55
CA LYS A 120 20.25 4.20 -2.26
C LYS A 120 21.61 4.42 -1.58
N PRO A 121 22.04 5.66 -1.24
CA PRO A 121 23.35 5.89 -0.62
C PRO A 121 23.46 5.32 0.81
N LEU A 122 22.35 5.03 1.48
CA LEU A 122 22.33 4.49 2.84
C LEU A 122 22.41 2.95 2.87
N LYS A 123 22.11 2.29 1.75
CA LYS A 123 22.23 0.85 1.64
C LYS A 123 23.71 0.50 1.44
N ARG A 124 24.32 -0.13 2.44
CA ARG A 124 25.61 -0.80 2.26
C ARG A 124 25.39 -2.03 1.38
N GLU A 125 26.19 -2.13 0.33
CA GLU A 125 26.36 -3.33 -0.49
C GLU A 125 27.08 -4.42 0.30
#